data_AF-A0A6G0VQ27-F1
#
_entry.id   AF-A0A6G0VQ27-F1
#
_cell.length_a   1.000
_cell.length_b   1.000
_cell.length_c   1.000
_cell.angle_alpha   90.00
_cell.angle_beta   90.00
_cell.angle_gamma   90.00
#
_symmetry.space_group_name_H-M   'P 1'
#
loop_
_entity.id
_entity.type
_entity.pdbx_description
1 polymer ?
#
loop_
_entity_poly.entity_id
_entity_poly.type
_entity_poly.pdbx_seq_one_letter_code
_entity_poly.pdbx_strand_id
1 'polypeptide(L)'
;MENENFSLFCSKIDALAILPIDDVPAGMDYIKSIMPDEARELVNYFDQTYISGINRPIGISRPGKKTKFRNITPIFPPATWNVHETTIKNLERTNNRTEGFNHRFSKLVSYNHPSIWTLIKKIRLKIDSDSTKITQFDIGNLQPKKKKIYI
;
A
#
# COMPACT_ATOMS: atom_id res chain seq x y z
N MET A 1 -12.01 -22.00 -17.37
CA MET A 1 -12.73 -20.84 -17.94
C MET A 1 -13.37 -19.97 -16.86
N GLU A 2 -13.90 -20.51 -15.74
CA GLU A 2 -14.49 -19.68 -14.66
C GLU A 2 -13.53 -18.69 -13.98
N ASN A 3 -12.21 -18.93 -14.02
CA ASN A 3 -11.23 -18.09 -13.30
C ASN A 3 -10.85 -16.78 -14.04
N GLU A 4 -10.91 -16.75 -15.38
CA GLU A 4 -10.45 -15.57 -16.15
C GLU A 4 -11.38 -14.37 -15.99
N ASN A 5 -12.70 -14.59 -16.00
CA ASN A 5 -13.68 -13.52 -15.84
C ASN A 5 -13.62 -12.91 -14.43
N PHE A 6 -13.46 -13.75 -13.41
CA PHE A 6 -13.29 -13.29 -12.02
C PHE A 6 -11.97 -12.54 -11.84
N SER A 7 -10.88 -13.05 -12.41
CA SER A 7 -9.58 -12.36 -12.40
C SER A 7 -9.66 -10.99 -13.08
N LEU A 8 -10.31 -10.91 -14.25
CA LEU A 8 -10.53 -9.65 -14.95
C LEU A 8 -11.38 -8.68 -14.12
N PHE A 9 -12.37 -9.16 -13.39
CA PHE A 9 -13.16 -8.35 -12.46
C PHE A 9 -12.28 -7.79 -11.33
N CYS A 10 -11.47 -8.63 -10.68
CA CYS A 10 -10.54 -8.19 -9.63
C CYS A 10 -9.58 -7.09 -10.13
N SER A 11 -9.07 -7.20 -11.36
CA SER A 11 -8.25 -6.14 -11.96
C SER A 11 -8.98 -4.79 -12.10
N LYS A 12 -10.31 -4.78 -12.17
CA LYS A 12 -11.08 -3.51 -12.17
C LYS A 12 -11.05 -2.83 -10.80
N ILE A 13 -10.96 -3.60 -9.71
CA ILE A 13 -10.78 -3.06 -8.36
C ILE A 13 -9.40 -2.37 -8.28
N ASP A 14 -8.35 -3.02 -8.79
CA ASP A 14 -7.00 -2.43 -8.83
C ASP A 14 -6.95 -1.13 -9.62
N ALA A 15 -7.74 -1.04 -10.70
CA ALA A 15 -7.82 0.15 -11.55
C ALA A 15 -8.33 1.40 -10.80
N LEU A 16 -9.03 1.25 -9.67
CA LEU A 16 -9.44 2.38 -8.83
C LEU A 16 -8.24 3.21 -8.34
N ALA A 17 -7.06 2.61 -8.18
CA ALA A 17 -5.85 3.33 -7.75
C ALA A 17 -5.33 4.31 -8.79
N ILE A 18 -5.81 4.21 -10.04
CA ILE A 18 -5.39 5.03 -11.16
C ILE A 18 -6.42 6.12 -11.46
N LEU A 19 -7.62 6.09 -10.88
CA LEU A 19 -8.59 7.16 -11.01
C LEU A 19 -8.15 8.40 -10.22
N PRO A 20 -8.50 9.62 -10.67
CA PRO A 20 -8.46 10.79 -9.80
C PRO A 20 -9.16 10.47 -8.47
N ILE A 21 -8.62 10.95 -7.35
CA ILE A 21 -9.14 10.62 -6.02
C ILE A 21 -10.64 10.94 -5.89
N ASP A 22 -11.08 12.04 -6.49
CA ASP A 22 -12.48 12.49 -6.47
C ASP A 22 -13.42 11.56 -7.26
N ASP A 23 -12.89 10.80 -8.23
CA ASP A 23 -13.65 9.86 -9.06
C ASP A 23 -13.68 8.45 -8.47
N VAL A 24 -12.87 8.16 -7.44
CA VAL A 24 -12.81 6.83 -6.80
C VAL A 24 -14.19 6.37 -6.28
N PRO A 25 -15.01 7.20 -5.61
CA PRO A 25 -16.35 6.79 -5.18
C PRO A 25 -17.25 6.39 -6.34
N ALA A 26 -17.25 7.16 -7.43
CA ALA A 26 -18.04 6.85 -8.62
C ALA A 26 -17.56 5.55 -9.31
N GLY A 27 -16.23 5.33 -9.36
CA GLY A 27 -15.65 4.08 -9.83
C GLY A 27 -16.07 2.87 -8.97
N MET A 28 -16.14 3.05 -7.65
CA MET A 28 -16.59 2.00 -6.73
C MET A 28 -18.06 1.64 -6.95
N ASP A 29 -18.92 2.64 -7.15
CA ASP A 29 -20.33 2.42 -7.45
C ASP A 29 -20.52 1.67 -8.78
N TYR A 30 -19.70 2.00 -9.79
CA TYR A 30 -19.67 1.23 -11.03
C TYR A 30 -19.26 -0.23 -10.79
N ILE A 31 -18.21 -0.50 -10.01
CA ILE A 31 -17.77 -1.87 -9.69
C ILE A 31 -18.89 -2.65 -9.00
N LYS A 32 -19.60 -2.05 -8.04
CA LYS A 32 -20.76 -2.69 -7.37
C LYS A 32 -21.88 -3.03 -8.35
N SER A 33 -22.07 -2.24 -9.41
CA SER A 33 -23.12 -2.47 -10.41
C SER A 33 -22.84 -3.65 -11.34
N ILE A 34 -21.56 -3.99 -11.53
CA ILE A 34 -21.12 -5.06 -12.44
C ILE A 34 -20.55 -6.28 -11.69
N MET A 35 -20.55 -6.28 -10.36
CA MET A 35 -19.91 -7.34 -9.58
C MET A 35 -20.64 -8.68 -9.73
N PRO A 36 -19.91 -9.79 -9.97
CA PRO A 36 -20.49 -11.12 -9.89
C PRO A 36 -20.79 -11.47 -8.43
N ASP A 37 -21.67 -12.44 -8.21
CA ASP A 37 -22.16 -12.80 -6.88
C ASP A 37 -21.02 -13.25 -5.94
N GLU A 38 -20.04 -13.97 -6.50
CA GLU A 38 -18.88 -14.50 -5.80
C GLU A 38 -17.92 -13.39 -5.32
N ALA A 39 -17.94 -12.21 -5.95
CA ALA A 39 -17.08 -11.09 -5.57
C ALA A 39 -17.69 -10.20 -4.48
N ARG A 40 -18.95 -10.40 -4.11
CA ARG A 40 -19.69 -9.51 -3.21
C ARG A 40 -18.98 -9.27 -1.89
N GLU A 41 -18.45 -10.32 -1.26
CA GLU A 41 -17.75 -10.20 0.01
C GLU A 41 -16.49 -9.34 -0.13
N LEU A 42 -15.70 -9.59 -1.18
CA LEU A 42 -14.49 -8.84 -1.50
C LEU A 42 -14.79 -7.35 -1.76
N VAL A 43 -15.78 -7.06 -2.60
CA VAL A 43 -16.17 -5.69 -2.98
C VAL A 43 -16.68 -4.91 -1.77
N ASN A 44 -17.52 -5.54 -0.93
CA ASN A 44 -18.02 -4.93 0.30
C ASN A 44 -16.90 -4.65 1.31
N TYR A 45 -15.98 -5.61 1.49
CA TYR A 45 -14.82 -5.43 2.35
C TYR A 45 -13.96 -4.27 1.85
N PHE A 46 -13.68 -4.21 0.55
CA PHE A 46 -12.85 -3.18 -0.04
C PHE A 46 -13.46 -1.79 0.12
N ASP A 47 -14.74 -1.62 -0.21
CA ASP A 47 -15.46 -0.35 -0.07
C ASP A 47 -15.43 0.15 1.38
N GLN A 48 -15.74 -0.72 2.34
CA GLN A 48 -15.76 -0.36 3.76
C GLN A 48 -14.37 -0.04 4.31
N THR A 49 -13.34 -0.73 3.85
CA THR A 49 -11.99 -0.60 4.40
C THR A 49 -11.24 0.57 3.77
N TYR A 50 -11.43 0.82 2.47
CA TYR A 50 -10.59 1.71 1.68
C TYR A 50 -11.29 2.96 1.12
N ILE A 51 -12.63 2.98 1.02
CA ILE A 51 -13.36 4.05 0.30
C ILE A 51 -14.44 4.70 1.17
N SER A 52 -15.59 4.06 1.33
CA SER A 52 -16.78 4.68 1.93
C SER A 52 -16.79 4.62 3.45
N GLY A 53 -16.02 3.70 4.05
CA GLY A 53 -16.08 3.45 5.47
C GLY A 53 -17.32 2.66 5.89
N ILE A 54 -17.63 2.65 7.19
CA ILE A 54 -18.75 1.89 7.75
C ILE A 54 -19.78 2.84 8.37
N ASN A 55 -21.02 2.78 7.89
CA ASN A 55 -22.15 3.45 8.54
C ASN A 55 -22.69 2.55 9.67
N ARG A 56 -22.40 2.89 10.92
CA ARG A 56 -22.93 2.16 12.10
C ARG A 56 -24.17 2.85 12.66
N PRO A 57 -25.28 2.13 12.91
CA PRO A 57 -26.42 2.71 13.61
C PRO A 57 -26.00 3.07 15.05
N ILE A 58 -26.46 4.22 15.51
CA ILE A 58 -26.23 4.74 16.85
C ILE A 58 -27.52 4.59 17.66
N GLY A 59 -27.43 3.85 18.75
CA GLY A 59 -28.52 3.67 19.71
C GLY A 59 -29.51 2.57 19.32
N ILE A 60 -30.43 2.30 20.24
CA ILE A 60 -31.46 1.28 20.08
C ILE A 60 -32.56 1.84 19.16
N SER A 61 -32.85 1.12 18.07
CA SER A 61 -34.00 1.43 17.20
C SER A 61 -35.29 1.39 18.03
N ARG A 62 -36.01 2.52 18.06
CA ARG A 62 -37.31 2.63 18.74
C ARG A 62 -38.41 2.97 17.73
N PRO A 63 -39.62 2.39 17.86
CA PRO A 63 -40.74 2.74 17.00
C PRO A 63 -40.98 4.26 17.01
N GLY A 64 -41.08 4.87 15.82
CA GLY A 64 -41.34 6.31 15.67
C GLY A 64 -40.12 7.24 15.79
N LYS A 65 -38.91 6.74 16.07
CA LYS A 65 -37.66 7.55 16.04
C LYS A 65 -36.78 7.16 14.87
N LYS A 66 -36.28 8.16 14.14
CA LYS A 66 -35.28 7.98 13.08
C LYS A 66 -33.99 7.40 13.67
N THR A 67 -33.54 6.26 13.15
CA THR A 67 -32.24 5.69 13.46
C THR A 67 -31.14 6.67 13.05
N LYS A 68 -30.29 7.06 13.99
CA LYS A 68 -29.11 7.89 13.70
C LYS A 68 -27.99 6.97 13.24
N PHE A 69 -27.23 7.37 12.23
CA PHE A 69 -26.05 6.64 11.78
C PHE A 69 -24.79 7.46 12.04
N ARG A 70 -23.70 6.78 12.40
CA ARG A 70 -22.35 7.34 12.41
C ARG A 70 -21.60 6.76 11.23
N ASN A 71 -21.07 7.62 10.38
CA ASN A 71 -20.05 7.19 9.44
C ASN A 71 -18.72 7.03 10.18
N ILE A 72 -18.11 5.87 10.06
CA ILE A 72 -16.73 5.60 10.44
C ILE A 72 -15.93 5.66 9.15
N THR A 73 -14.97 6.59 9.10
CA THR A 73 -14.09 6.77 7.94
C THR A 73 -13.34 5.46 7.61
N PRO A 74 -12.99 5.24 6.33
CA PRO A 74 -12.20 4.08 5.93
C PRO A 74 -10.88 4.01 6.71
N ILE A 75 -10.41 2.79 6.97
CA ILE A 75 -9.15 2.52 7.69
C ILE A 75 -7.96 3.04 6.86
N PHE A 76 -8.04 2.87 5.54
CA PHE A 76 -7.01 3.28 4.59
C PHE A 76 -7.65 4.13 3.48
N PRO A 77 -7.83 5.44 3.70
CA PRO A 77 -8.53 6.31 2.75
C PRO A 77 -7.79 6.38 1.40
N PRO A 78 -8.48 6.72 0.28
CA PRO A 78 -7.91 6.75 -1.07
C PRO A 78 -6.59 7.52 -1.18
N ALA A 79 -6.45 8.64 -0.46
CA ALA A 79 -5.24 9.44 -0.42
C ALA A 79 -3.97 8.69 0.04
N THR A 80 -4.11 7.54 0.72
CA THR A 80 -2.97 6.74 1.21
C THR A 80 -2.44 5.72 0.21
N TRP A 81 -3.27 5.29 -0.75
CA TRP A 81 -2.93 4.19 -1.67
C TRP A 81 -3.12 4.53 -3.15
N ASN A 82 -3.83 5.62 -3.47
CA ASN A 82 -4.02 6.06 -4.85
C ASN A 82 -2.68 6.50 -5.47
N VAL A 83 -2.50 6.18 -6.76
CA VAL A 83 -1.28 6.44 -7.51
C VAL A 83 -1.51 7.30 -8.75
N HIS A 84 -2.71 7.88 -8.94
CA HIS A 84 -3.05 8.67 -10.12
C HIS A 84 -2.06 9.80 -10.37
N GLU A 85 -1.90 10.69 -9.39
CA GLU A 85 -0.99 11.84 -9.47
C GLU A 85 0.46 11.41 -9.71
N THR A 86 0.93 10.39 -9.01
CA THR A 86 2.28 9.82 -9.18
C THR A 86 2.48 9.30 -10.60
N THR A 87 1.44 8.67 -11.17
CA THR A 87 1.47 8.12 -12.53
C THR A 87 1.50 9.23 -13.58
N ILE A 88 0.64 10.23 -13.46
CA ILE A 88 0.56 11.36 -14.40
C ILE A 88 1.84 12.20 -14.35
N LYS A 89 2.40 12.42 -13.16
CA LYS A 89 3.65 13.18 -12.96
C LYS A 89 4.91 12.36 -13.25
N ASN A 90 4.76 11.09 -13.66
CA ASN A 90 5.86 10.16 -13.91
C ASN A 90 6.88 10.11 -12.76
N LEU A 91 6.38 10.24 -11.53
CA LEU A 91 7.19 10.17 -10.33
C LEU A 91 7.53 8.70 -10.04
N GLU A 92 8.59 8.48 -9.26
CA GLU A 92 8.97 7.12 -8.85
C GLU A 92 7.79 6.45 -8.13
N ARG A 93 7.10 5.54 -8.85
CA ARG A 93 5.94 4.77 -8.36
C ARG A 93 6.31 3.83 -7.21
N THR A 94 7.57 3.43 -7.16
CA THR A 94 7.96 2.17 -6.53
C THR A 94 8.67 2.36 -5.21
N ASN A 95 8.24 1.53 -4.27
CA ASN A 95 8.99 1.10 -3.10
C ASN A 95 10.40 0.56 -3.41
N ASN A 96 10.90 0.52 -4.66
CA ASN A 96 12.18 -0.06 -5.07
C ASN A 96 13.36 0.39 -4.19
N ARG A 97 13.37 1.66 -3.76
CA ARG A 97 14.36 2.15 -2.80
C ARG A 97 14.19 1.50 -1.42
N THR A 98 12.96 1.40 -0.94
CA THR A 98 12.57 0.72 0.29
C THR A 98 12.79 -0.80 0.23
N GLU A 99 12.42 -1.48 -0.85
CA GLU A 99 12.70 -2.91 -1.11
C GLU A 99 14.20 -3.16 -1.22
N GLY A 100 14.92 -2.30 -1.95
CA GLY A 100 16.37 -2.36 -2.04
C GLY A 100 17.05 -2.18 -0.68
N PHE A 101 16.53 -1.27 0.15
CA PHE A 101 16.97 -1.10 1.53
C PHE A 101 16.62 -2.33 2.38
N ASN A 102 15.37 -2.79 2.37
CA ASN A 102 14.89 -3.94 3.14
C ASN A 102 15.64 -5.21 2.77
N HIS A 103 15.90 -5.45 1.48
CA HIS A 103 16.70 -6.57 1.00
C HIS A 103 18.15 -6.49 1.50
N ARG A 104 18.79 -5.33 1.38
CA ARG A 104 20.15 -5.10 1.91
C ARG A 104 20.20 -5.26 3.42
N PHE A 105 19.19 -4.78 4.12
CA PHE A 105 19.09 -4.83 5.57
C PHE A 105 18.82 -6.26 6.06
N SER A 106 17.93 -6.99 5.40
CA SER A 106 17.69 -8.42 5.65
C SER A 106 18.98 -9.23 5.48
N LYS A 107 19.75 -8.98 4.42
CA LYS A 107 21.09 -9.57 4.25
C LYS A 107 22.05 -9.22 5.39
N LEU A 108 22.05 -7.97 5.86
CA LEU A 108 22.89 -7.52 6.99
C LEU A 108 22.49 -8.21 8.31
N VAL A 109 21.18 -8.36 8.55
CA VAL A 109 20.64 -9.04 9.73
C VAL A 109 20.97 -10.52 9.68
N SER A 110 20.80 -11.17 8.53
CA SER A 110 21.13 -12.58 8.24
C SER A 110 20.36 -13.63 9.07
N TYR A 111 19.27 -13.24 9.74
CA TYR A 111 18.40 -14.13 10.53
C TYR A 111 16.93 -13.76 10.33
N ASN A 112 16.04 -14.76 10.31
CA ASN A 112 14.60 -14.54 10.10
C ASN A 112 13.88 -13.97 11.33
N HIS A 113 14.39 -14.25 12.54
CA HIS A 113 13.78 -13.84 13.82
C HIS A 113 14.84 -13.30 14.79
N PRO A 114 15.48 -12.15 14.50
CA PRO A 114 16.45 -11.55 15.40
C PRO A 114 15.78 -11.08 16.69
N SER A 115 16.48 -11.17 17.82
CA SER A 115 16.05 -10.47 19.03
C SER A 115 16.05 -8.95 18.83
N ILE A 116 15.28 -8.22 19.63
CA ILE A 116 15.21 -6.76 19.57
C ILE A 116 16.60 -6.12 19.71
N TRP A 117 17.46 -6.69 20.55
CA TRP A 117 18.84 -6.23 20.76
C TRP A 117 19.71 -6.42 19.52
N THR A 118 19.60 -7.58 18.87
CA THR A 118 20.30 -7.85 17.62
C THR A 118 19.84 -6.90 16.53
N LEU A 119 18.52 -6.66 16.44
CA LEU A 119 17.96 -5.71 15.48
C LEU A 119 18.53 -4.30 15.68
N ILE A 120 18.50 -3.77 16.92
CA ILE A 120 19.04 -2.44 17.25
C ILE A 120 20.52 -2.34 16.87
N LYS A 121 21.32 -3.37 17.19
CA LYS A 121 22.74 -3.41 16.84
C LYS A 121 22.96 -3.36 15.33
N LYS A 122 22.17 -4.10 14.56
CA LYS A 122 22.23 -4.13 13.08
C LYS A 122 21.78 -2.82 12.46
N ILE A 123 20.77 -2.14 13.01
CA ILE A 123 20.35 -0.80 12.58
C ILE A 123 21.49 0.20 12.74
N ARG A 124 22.14 0.24 13.92
CA ARG A 124 23.28 1.14 14.17
C ARG A 124 24.43 0.89 13.19
N LEU A 125 24.80 -0.38 13.00
CA LEU A 125 25.83 -0.75 12.01
C LEU A 125 25.49 -0.28 10.58
N LYS A 126 24.22 -0.32 10.18
CA LYS A 126 23.79 0.15 8.87
C LYS A 126 23.94 1.67 8.74
N ILE A 127 23.54 2.41 9.78
CA ILE A 127 23.67 3.86 9.85
C ILE A 127 25.14 4.25 9.75
N ASP A 128 26.01 3.64 10.55
CA ASP A 128 27.45 3.94 10.53
C ASP A 128 28.07 3.66 9.15
N SER A 129 27.68 2.54 8.51
CA SER A 129 28.12 2.20 7.15
C SER A 129 27.64 3.20 6.10
N ASP A 130 26.46 3.79 6.26
CA ASP A 130 25.95 4.79 5.33
C ASP A 130 26.58 6.16 5.57
N SER A 131 26.72 6.59 6.83
CA SER A 131 27.44 7.81 7.20
C SER A 131 28.86 7.80 6.64
N THR A 132 29.57 6.67 6.78
CA THR A 132 30.92 6.51 6.21
C THR A 132 30.91 6.68 4.69
N LYS A 133 29.91 6.14 3.97
CA LYS A 133 29.81 6.31 2.51
C LYS A 133 29.54 7.75 2.11
N ILE A 134 28.72 8.48 2.86
CA ILE A 134 28.44 9.90 2.64
C ILE A 134 29.73 10.70 2.82
N THR A 135 30.44 10.52 3.94
CA THR A 135 31.72 11.20 4.18
C THR A 135 32.77 10.87 3.11
N GLN A 136 32.84 9.60 2.68
CA GLN A 136 33.75 9.19 1.60
C GLN A 136 33.41 9.89 0.27
N PHE A 137 32.11 10.02 -0.03
CA PHE A 137 31.61 10.74 -1.20
C PHE A 137 31.95 12.23 -1.13
N ASP A 138 31.75 12.87 0.03
CA ASP A 138 32.05 14.29 0.26
C ASP A 138 33.55 14.60 0.09
N ILE A 139 34.43 13.66 0.44
CA ILE A 139 35.89 13.75 0.26
C ILE A 139 36.30 13.46 -1.21
N GLY A 140 35.35 13.14 -2.09
CA GLY A 140 35.61 12.85 -3.51
C GLY A 140 36.12 11.43 -3.78
N ASN A 141 36.15 10.57 -2.76
CA ASN A 141 36.53 9.17 -2.90
C ASN A 141 35.35 8.34 -3.41
N LEU A 142 35.12 8.41 -4.73
CA LEU A 142 34.09 7.61 -5.40
C LEU A 142 34.41 6.12 -5.28
N GLN A 143 33.60 5.39 -4.51
CA GLN A 143 33.67 3.94 -4.45
C GLN A 143 33.44 3.37 -5.87
N PRO A 144 34.32 2.50 -6.38
CA PRO A 144 34.19 1.97 -7.73
C PRO A 144 32.86 1.21 -7.87
N LYS A 145 32.08 1.54 -8.90
CA LYS A 145 30.84 0.81 -9.21
C LYS A 145 31.20 -0.66 -9.50
N LYS A 146 30.77 -1.57 -8.63
CA LYS A 146 30.91 -3.01 -8.89
C LYS A 146 30.11 -3.35 -10.16
N LYS A 147 30.80 -3.86 -11.19
CA LYS A 147 30.16 -4.38 -12.40
C LYS A 147 29.24 -5.53 -12.00
N LYS A 148 27.99 -5.52 -12.46
CA LYS A 148 27.10 -6.68 -12.33
C LYS A 148 27.62 -7.76 -13.28
N ILE A 149 28.12 -8.86 -12.72
CA ILE A 149 28.39 -10.08 -13.48
C ILE A 149 27.05 -10.81 -13.57
N TYR A 150 26.51 -10.90 -14.78
CA TYR A 150 25.39 -11.77 -15.08
C TYR A 150 25.99 -13.15 -15.41
N ILE A 151 25.76 -14.14 -14.54
CA ILE A 151 25.97 -15.56 -14.84
C ILE A 151 24.61 -16.14 -15.14
#